data_AF-A0A136LN23-F1
#
_entry.id   AF-A0A136LN23-F1
#
_cell.length_a   1.000
_cell.length_b   1.000
_cell.length_c   1.000
_cell.angle_alpha   90.00
_cell.angle_beta   90.00
_cell.angle_gamma   90.00
#
_symmetry.space_group_name_H-M   'P 1'
#
loop_
_entity.id
_entity.type
_entity.pdbx_description
1 polymer ?
#
loop_
_entity_poly.entity_id
_entity_poly.type
_entity_poly.pdbx_seq_one_letter_code
_entity_poly.pdbx_strand_id
1 'polypeptide(L)' 'MTPIIIHTDGSCETQTRLGGWAAVLSCGEHQRVLQGSAADTTVNALELTAAIKALKALKQAGS' A
#
# COMPACT_ATOMS: atom_id res chain seq x y z
N MET A 1 -16.77 5.85 -16.44
CA MET A 1 -16.23 5.00 -15.36
C MET A 1 -15.34 5.88 -14.48
N THR A 2 -15.54 5.85 -13.17
CA THR A 2 -14.67 6.56 -12.23
C THR A 2 -13.39 5.74 -12.03
N PRO A 3 -12.20 6.29 -12.31
CA PRO A 3 -10.96 5.54 -12.14
C PRO A 3 -10.69 5.28 -10.66
N ILE A 4 -10.04 4.14 -10.38
CA ILE A 4 -9.44 3.87 -9.08
C ILE A 4 -8.01 4.38 -9.12
N ILE A 5 -7.66 5.32 -8.25
CA ILE A 5 -6.30 5.84 -8.10
C ILE A 5 -5.70 5.24 -6.84
N ILE A 6 -4.47 4.73 -6.94
CA ILE A 6 -3.73 4.16 -5.82
C ILE A 6 -2.41 4.91 -5.69
N HIS A 7 -2.18 5.52 -4.52
CA HIS A 7 -0.88 6.07 -4.13
C HIS A 7 -0.23 5.11 -3.14
N THR A 8 1.05 4.79 -3.33
CA THR A 8 1.79 3.86 -2.48
C THR A 8 3.10 4.46 -2.04
N ASP A 9 3.52 4.13 -0.83
CA ASP A 9 4.85 4.48 -0.33
C ASP A 9 5.36 3.40 0.62
N GLY A 10 6.68 3.31 0.73
CA GLY A 10 7.39 2.40 1.60
C GLY A 10 8.61 3.10 2.18
N SER A 11 8.84 2.93 3.48
CA SER A 11 10.00 3.52 4.16
C SER A 11 10.61 2.52 5.11
N CYS A 12 11.93 2.46 5.15
CA CYS A 12 12.67 1.58 6.06
C CYS A 12 13.81 2.37 6.69
N GLU A 13 13.92 2.30 8.01
CA GLU A 13 15.14 2.69 8.69
C GLU A 13 16.18 1.59 8.46
N THR A 14 17.32 1.97 7.89
CA THR A 14 18.44 1.14 7.49
C THR A 14 19.19 0.45 8.63
N GLN A 15 19.38 1.08 9.79
CA GLN A 15 20.15 0.50 10.91
C GLN A 15 19.28 -0.47 11.72
N THR A 16 18.06 -0.07 12.05
CA THR A 16 17.13 -0.93 12.82
C THR A 16 16.38 -1.93 11.95
N ARG A 17 16.39 -1.73 10.62
CA ARG A 17 15.64 -2.53 9.64
C ARG A 17 14.14 -2.58 9.92
N LEU A 18 13.63 -1.61 10.66
CA LEU A 18 12.21 -1.40 10.90
C LEU A 18 11.67 -0.49 9.81
N GLY A 19 10.56 -0.89 9.20
CA GLY A 19 9.94 -0.06 8.18
C GLY A 19 8.44 -0.21 8.12
N GLY A 20 7.83 0.76 7.43
CA GLY A 20 6.41 0.87 7.23
C GLY A 20 6.06 1.02 5.75
N TRP A 21 4.85 0.63 5.41
CA TRP A 21 4.29 0.83 4.08
C TRP A 21 2.88 1.40 4.21
N ALA A 22 2.46 2.17 3.22
CA ALA A 22 1.11 2.72 3.15
C ALA A 22 0.59 2.71 1.72
N ALA A 23 -0.72 2.56 1.58
CA ALA A 23 -1.43 2.75 0.33
C ALA A 23 -2.72 3.53 0.54
N VAL A 24 -2.96 4.54 -0.29
CA VAL A 24 -4.21 5.31 -0.33
C VAL A 24 -4.93 4.97 -1.62
N LEU A 25 -6.13 4.40 -1.50
CA LEU A 25 -7.00 4.04 -2.61
C LEU A 25 -8.15 5.04 -2.67
N SER A 26 -8.37 5.64 -3.84
CA SER A 26 -9.43 6.63 -4.07
C SER A 26 -10.26 6.26 -5.28
N CYS A 27 -11.58 6.34 -5.16
CA CYS A 27 -12.54 6.13 -6.25
C CYS A 27 -13.75 7.05 -6.06
N GLY A 28 -13.80 8.13 -6.83
CA GLY A 28 -14.81 9.18 -6.64
C GLY A 28 -14.67 9.81 -5.25
N GLU A 29 -15.75 9.79 -4.48
CA GLU A 29 -15.77 10.31 -3.10
C GLU A 29 -15.27 9.31 -2.05
N HIS A 30 -15.06 8.05 -2.45
CA HIS A 30 -14.60 7.01 -1.53
C HIS A 30 -13.08 7.00 -1.45
N GLN A 31 -12.57 6.99 -0.22
CA GLN A 31 -11.15 6.84 0.07
C GLN A 31 -10.94 5.76 1.13
N ARG A 32 -9.87 4.99 0.98
CA ARG A 32 -9.43 3.99 1.96
C ARG A 32 -7.93 4.03 2.10
N VAL A 33 -7.46 3.98 3.35
CA VAL A 33 -6.04 3.87 3.68
C VAL A 33 -5.73 2.45 4.15
N LEU A 34 -4.64 1.89 3.65
CA LEU A 34 -4.03 0.66 4.12
C LEU A 34 -2.62 0.98 4.59
N GLN A 35 -2.19 0.37 5.69
CA GLN A 35 -0.85 0.56 6.23
C GLN A 35 -0.42 -0.65 7.03
N GLY A 36 0.89 -0.79 7.21
CA GLY A 36 1.48 -1.81 8.07
C GLY A 36 2.97 -1.57 8.29
N SER A 37 3.57 -2.35 9.18
CA SER A 37 4.99 -2.34 9.45
C SER A 37 5.59 -3.74 9.34
N ALA A 38 6.90 -3.80 9.13
CA ALA A 38 7.68 -5.03 9.14
C ALA A 38 9.06 -4.78 9.74
N ALA A 39 9.59 -5.80 10.41
CA ALA A 39 10.98 -5.86 10.85
C ALA A 39 11.81 -6.65 9.84
N ASP A 40 13.13 -6.43 9.87
CA ASP A 40 14.10 -6.99 8.93
C ASP A 40 13.69 -6.86 7.46
N THR A 41 13.36 -5.64 7.05
CA THR A 41 12.83 -5.35 5.71
C THR A 41 13.72 -4.37 4.94
N THR A 42 13.36 -4.09 3.69
CA THR A 42 13.98 -3.05 2.84
C THR A 42 12.91 -2.08 2.35
N VAL A 43 13.34 -0.89 1.92
CA VAL A 43 12.46 0.08 1.26
C VAL A 43 11.76 -0.52 0.04
N ASN A 44 12.50 -1.17 -0.86
CA ASN A 44 11.95 -1.82 -2.05
C ASN A 44 10.90 -2.89 -1.70
N ALA A 45 11.14 -3.70 -0.68
CA ALA A 45 10.18 -4.72 -0.24
C ALA A 45 8.88 -4.08 0.28
N LEU A 46 8.97 -2.93 0.96
CA LEU A 46 7.82 -2.20 1.49
C LEU A 46 7.04 -1.45 0.42
N GLU A 47 7.71 -0.82 -0.54
CA GLU A 47 7.06 -0.21 -1.71
C GLU A 47 6.25 -1.25 -2.49
N LEU A 48 6.84 -2.42 -2.76
CA LEU A 48 6.15 -3.54 -3.40
C LEU A 48 5.01 -4.09 -2.53
N THR A 49 5.20 -4.16 -1.20
CA THR A 49 4.17 -4.60 -0.27
C THR A 49 2.96 -3.66 -0.32
N ALA A 50 3.16 -2.34 -0.34
CA ALA A 50 2.06 -1.38 -0.49
C ALA A 50 1.26 -1.61 -1.78
N ALA A 51 1.95 -1.73 -2.91
CA ALA A 51 1.31 -1.99 -4.20
C ALA A 51 0.50 -3.30 -4.20
N ILE A 52 1.09 -4.39 -3.71
CA ILE A 52 0.44 -5.70 -3.63
C ILE A 52 -0.80 -5.66 -2.72
N LYS A 53 -0.68 -5.04 -1.54
CA LYS A 53 -1.77 -4.96 -0.56
C LYS A 53 -2.92 -4.10 -1.08
N ALA A 54 -2.61 -3.01 -1.78
CA ALA A 54 -3.62 -2.17 -2.41
C ALA A 54 -4.39 -2.92 -3.51
N LEU A 55 -3.68 -3.60 -4.42
CA LEU A 55 -4.32 -4.38 -5.49
C LEU A 55 -5.18 -5.53 -4.94
N LYS A 56 -4.71 -6.22 -3.89
CA LYS A 56 -5.50 -7.27 -3.21
C LYS A 56 -6.76 -6.75 -2.52
N ALA A 57 -6.82 -5.47 -2.17
CA ALA A 57 -7.97 -4.87 -1.51
C ALA A 57 -9.07 -4.43 -2.49
N LEU A 58 -8.79 -4.40 -3.80
CA LEU A 58 -9.79 -4.11 -4.82
C LEU A 58 -10.80 -5.26 -4.90
N LYS A 59 -12.08 -4.92 -4.93
CA LYS A 59 -13.13 -5.88 -5.24
C LYS A 59 -13.09 -6.18 -6.73
N GLN A 60 -13.25 -7.45 -7.10
CA GLN A 60 -13.46 -7.82 -8.50
C GLN A 60 -14.85 -7.33 -8.93
N ALA A 61 -14.96 -6.82 -10.16
CA ALA A 61 -16.26 -6.50 -10.72
C ALA A 61 -17.05 -7.80 -10.91
N GLY A 62 -18.01 -8.07 -10.01
CA GLY A 62 -18.86 -9.27 -10.06
C GLY A 62 -18.91 -10.11 -8.78
N SER A 63 -18.41 -9.62 -7.63
CA SER A 63 -18.60 -10.26 -6.32
C SER A 63 -19.28 -9.33 -5.31
#